data_AF-M1T3F1-F1
#
_entry.id   AF-M1T3F1-F1
#
_cell.length_a   1.000
_cell.length_b   1.000
_cell.length_c   1.000
_cell.angle_alpha   90.00
_cell.angle_beta   90.00
_cell.angle_gamma   90.00
#
_symmetry.space_group_name_H-M   'P 1'
#
loop_
_entity.id
_entity.type
_entity.pdbx_description
1 polymer ?
#
loop_
_entity_poly.entity_id
_entity_poly.type
_entity_poly.pdbx_seq_one_letter_code
_entity_poly.pdbx_strand_id
1 'polypeptide(L)'
;MDSPRRHHRYYDLILTGFVVVLLCSNFIGAGKAATLDMPYFGNVTFGAGILFFPIAYFFGDILTEVYGYAYDRRAVWAGFAALAFAAIMAQLVIALPVAPGSYMANYQQGMETVFGNSWRVALASMTAFWCGSFVNSYTLAKMKVLTQGRYLWMRTIGSTASGELVDSSLFYMLAFYGLWPLNEVLAVAISQYVLKTAWEVLATPLTYAVVGFLKRKENQDHFDIHTDFTPFKLKV
;
A
#
# COMPACT_ATOMS: atom_id res chain seq x y z
N MET A 1 3.17 33.70 -12.71
CA MET A 1 4.27 33.02 -13.42
C MET A 1 4.09 31.54 -13.19
N ASP A 2 3.38 30.88 -14.10
CA ASP A 2 3.23 29.43 -14.08
C ASP A 2 4.59 28.80 -14.33
N SER A 3 5.13 28.14 -13.30
CA SER A 3 6.36 27.36 -13.45
C SER A 3 6.09 26.26 -14.50
N PRO A 4 6.96 26.08 -15.50
CA PRO A 4 6.75 25.08 -16.53
C PRO A 4 6.70 23.71 -15.85
N ARG A 5 5.57 22.99 -16.01
CA ARG A 5 5.41 21.61 -15.52
C ARG A 5 6.58 20.78 -16.02
N ARG A 6 7.53 20.43 -15.12
CA ARG A 6 8.65 19.56 -15.46
C ARG A 6 8.07 18.22 -15.93
N HIS A 7 8.24 17.93 -17.22
CA HIS A 7 7.79 16.69 -17.82
C HIS A 7 8.72 15.58 -17.36
N HIS A 8 8.33 14.85 -16.31
CA HIS A 8 9.12 13.77 -15.74
C HIS A 8 9.01 12.52 -16.61
N ARG A 9 9.93 12.38 -17.57
CA ARG A 9 9.96 11.32 -18.60
C ARG A 9 9.89 9.88 -18.06
N TYR A 10 10.22 9.65 -16.79
CA TYR A 10 10.20 8.33 -16.14
C TYR A 10 9.10 8.17 -15.08
N TYR A 11 8.43 9.27 -14.70
CA TYR A 11 7.35 9.22 -13.71
C TYR A 11 6.21 8.32 -14.20
N ASP A 12 5.82 8.46 -15.47
CA ASP A 12 4.73 7.67 -16.04
C ASP A 12 5.05 6.17 -16.09
N LEU A 13 6.33 5.80 -16.33
CA LEU A 13 6.77 4.41 -16.33
C LEU A 13 6.76 3.81 -14.92
N ILE A 14 7.25 4.57 -13.93
CA ILE A 14 7.29 4.15 -12.51
C ILE A 14 5.85 4.05 -11.97
N LEU A 15 5.02 5.05 -12.27
CA LEU A 15 3.58 5.07 -11.97
C LEU A 15 2.90 3.83 -12.57
N THR A 16 3.15 3.54 -13.84
CA THR A 16 2.56 2.37 -14.50
C THR A 16 3.03 1.08 -13.86
N GLY A 17 4.33 0.95 -13.55
CA GLY A 17 4.89 -0.18 -12.83
C GLY A 17 4.23 -0.39 -11.46
N PHE A 18 4.10 0.67 -10.67
CA PHE A 18 3.41 0.64 -9.38
C PHE A 18 1.97 0.14 -9.51
N VAL A 19 1.18 0.73 -10.42
CA VAL A 19 -0.23 0.37 -10.62
C VAL A 19 -0.38 -1.07 -11.10
N VAL A 20 0.50 -1.53 -12.00
CA VAL A 20 0.49 -2.92 -12.50
C VAL A 20 0.82 -3.91 -11.39
N VAL A 21 1.88 -3.69 -10.62
CA VAL A 21 2.26 -4.57 -9.51
C VAL A 21 1.14 -4.61 -8.46
N LEU A 22 0.55 -3.46 -8.15
CA LEU A 22 -0.55 -3.35 -7.19
C LEU A 22 -1.79 -4.11 -7.67
N LEU A 23 -2.18 -3.97 -8.95
CA LEU A 23 -3.27 -4.73 -9.54
C LEU A 23 -3.00 -6.24 -9.52
N CYS A 24 -1.84 -6.66 -10.02
CA CYS A 24 -1.46 -8.07 -10.09
C CYS A 24 -1.39 -8.70 -8.69
N SER A 25 -0.81 -8.01 -7.71
CA SER A 25 -0.74 -8.50 -6.33
C SER A 25 -2.13 -8.69 -5.73
N ASN A 26 -3.05 -7.75 -5.94
CA ASN A 26 -4.41 -7.82 -5.41
C ASN A 26 -5.28 -8.88 -6.11
N PHE A 27 -5.18 -9.03 -7.43
CA PHE A 27 -6.03 -9.97 -8.18
C PHE A 27 -5.47 -11.40 -8.24
N ILE A 28 -4.15 -11.57 -8.24
CA ILE A 28 -3.50 -12.89 -8.33
C ILE A 28 -3.13 -13.41 -6.93
N GLY A 29 -2.59 -12.52 -6.08
CA GLY A 29 -1.99 -12.93 -4.80
C GLY A 29 -2.92 -12.89 -3.59
N ALA A 30 -3.90 -11.99 -3.55
CA ALA A 30 -4.68 -11.75 -2.34
C ALA A 30 -5.58 -12.92 -1.95
N GLY A 31 -6.12 -13.66 -2.92
CA GLY A 31 -7.04 -14.77 -2.68
C GLY A 31 -6.38 -16.10 -2.31
N LYS A 32 -5.05 -16.22 -2.38
CA LYS A 32 -4.33 -17.47 -2.12
C LYS A 32 -3.54 -17.40 -0.82
N ALA A 33 -3.94 -18.18 0.18
CA ALA A 33 -3.07 -18.51 1.31
C ALA A 33 -2.02 -19.53 0.84
N ALA A 34 -0.74 -19.25 1.09
CA ALA A 34 0.39 -20.13 0.85
C ALA A 34 1.01 -20.53 2.19
N THR A 35 1.47 -21.77 2.28
CA THR A 35 2.20 -22.27 3.44
C THR A 35 3.66 -22.48 3.06
N LEU A 36 4.58 -21.95 3.87
CA LEU A 36 6.00 -22.26 3.80
C LEU A 36 6.40 -23.00 5.08
N ASP A 37 7.07 -24.13 4.91
CA ASP A 37 7.69 -24.84 6.01
C ASP A 37 9.05 -24.18 6.29
N MET A 38 9.12 -23.41 7.38
CA MET A 38 10.36 -22.75 7.80
C MET A 38 11.05 -23.58 8.89
N PRO A 39 12.36 -23.88 8.74
CA PRO A 39 13.08 -24.81 9.62
C PRO A 39 13.14 -24.37 11.11
N TYR A 40 12.92 -23.08 11.40
CA TYR A 40 12.91 -22.55 12.78
C TYR A 40 11.54 -22.07 13.26
N PHE A 41 10.58 -21.85 12.36
CA PHE A 41 9.28 -21.25 12.67
C PHE A 41 8.08 -22.18 12.38
N GLY A 42 8.33 -23.38 11.83
CA GLY A 42 7.29 -24.33 11.45
C GLY A 42 6.53 -23.90 10.18
N ASN A 43 5.33 -24.45 9.99
CA ASN A 43 4.45 -24.10 8.88
C ASN A 43 3.88 -22.69 9.07
N VAL A 44 4.39 -21.73 8.31
CA VAL A 44 3.90 -20.35 8.29
C VAL A 44 2.93 -20.18 7.13
N THR A 45 1.66 -19.90 7.44
CA THR A 45 0.65 -19.52 6.44
C THR A 45 0.71 -18.01 6.21
N PHE A 46 0.86 -17.59 4.95
CA PHE A 46 0.86 -16.18 4.54
C PHE A 46 0.07 -16.00 3.24
N GLY A 47 -0.47 -14.80 3.01
CA GLY A 47 -1.10 -14.50 1.73
C GLY A 47 -0.05 -14.41 0.62
N ALA A 48 -0.25 -15.11 -0.51
CA ALA A 48 0.71 -15.12 -1.62
C ALA A 48 1.02 -13.72 -2.17
N GLY A 49 0.08 -12.78 -2.03
CA GLY A 49 0.29 -11.36 -2.35
C GLY A 49 1.46 -10.73 -1.61
N ILE A 50 1.79 -11.17 -0.38
CA ILE A 50 2.87 -10.62 0.46
C ILE A 50 4.23 -10.66 -0.24
N LEU A 51 4.44 -11.58 -1.19
CA LEU A 51 5.67 -11.70 -1.95
C LEU A 51 5.88 -10.55 -2.93
N PHE A 52 4.80 -9.94 -3.42
CA PHE A 52 4.85 -8.90 -4.44
C PHE A 52 4.71 -7.48 -3.85
N PHE A 53 4.21 -7.36 -2.62
CA PHE A 53 4.15 -6.07 -1.91
C PHE A 53 5.51 -5.36 -1.78
N PRO A 54 6.64 -6.02 -1.51
CA PRO A 54 7.96 -5.38 -1.48
C PRO A 54 8.31 -4.65 -2.79
N ILE A 55 7.89 -5.21 -3.94
CA ILE A 55 8.11 -4.57 -5.25
C ILE A 55 7.25 -3.31 -5.38
N ALA A 56 5.99 -3.37 -4.93
CA ALA A 56 5.11 -2.20 -4.92
C ALA A 56 5.65 -1.09 -4.01
N TYR A 57 6.18 -1.45 -2.83
CA TYR A 57 6.81 -0.49 -1.93
C TYR A 57 8.07 0.12 -2.52
N PHE A 58 8.92 -0.69 -3.16
CA PHE A 58 10.09 -0.16 -3.86
C PHE A 58 9.72 0.93 -4.89
N PHE A 59 8.65 0.72 -5.67
CA PHE A 59 8.17 1.77 -6.58
C PHE A 59 7.60 2.99 -5.84
N GLY A 60 6.85 2.78 -4.75
CA GLY A 60 6.29 3.87 -3.92
C GLY A 60 7.38 4.74 -3.26
N ASP A 61 8.44 4.10 -2.77
CA ASP A 61 9.60 4.76 -2.17
C ASP A 61 10.30 5.65 -3.21
N ILE A 62 10.56 5.12 -4.42
CA ILE A 62 11.13 5.90 -5.53
C ILE A 62 10.21 7.08 -5.89
N LEU A 63 8.89 6.87 -5.96
CA LEU A 63 7.94 7.94 -6.27
C LEU A 63 7.99 9.06 -5.24
N THR A 64 8.03 8.69 -3.97
CA THR A 64 8.06 9.62 -2.84
C THR A 64 9.39 10.38 -2.78
N GLU A 65 10.53 9.71 -2.96
CA GLU A 65 11.86 10.32 -2.88
C GLU A 65 12.22 11.16 -4.11
N VAL A 66 11.87 10.72 -5.32
CA VAL A 66 12.29 11.38 -6.58
C VAL A 66 11.33 12.48 -7.00
N TYR A 67 10.02 12.27 -6.81
CA TYR A 67 8.99 13.19 -7.30
C TYR A 67 8.22 13.89 -6.17
N GLY A 68 8.34 13.41 -4.93
CA GLY A 68 7.71 14.01 -3.76
C GLY A 68 6.31 13.48 -3.48
N TYR A 69 5.83 13.75 -2.27
CA TYR A 69 4.58 13.22 -1.71
C TYR A 69 3.33 13.50 -2.57
N ALA A 70 3.29 14.62 -3.29
CA ALA A 70 2.16 14.97 -4.15
C ALA A 70 2.02 14.03 -5.37
N TYR A 71 3.14 13.51 -5.88
CA TYR A 71 3.18 12.59 -7.01
C TYR A 71 2.93 11.14 -6.56
N ASP A 72 3.46 10.74 -5.40
CA ASP A 72 3.13 9.46 -4.77
C ASP A 72 1.61 9.34 -4.53
N ARG A 73 0.97 10.38 -3.98
CA ARG A 73 -0.49 10.39 -3.81
C ARG A 73 -1.23 10.20 -5.13
N ARG A 74 -0.78 10.81 -6.23
CA ARG A 74 -1.41 10.59 -7.54
C ARG A 74 -1.28 9.14 -7.98
N ALA A 75 -0.15 8.49 -7.71
CA ALA A 75 0.05 7.08 -8.00
C ALA A 75 -0.87 6.17 -7.18
N VAL A 76 -1.03 6.46 -5.89
CA VAL A 76 -1.98 5.73 -5.03
C VAL A 76 -3.42 5.89 -5.53
N TRP A 77 -3.86 7.10 -5.84
CA TRP A 77 -5.21 7.33 -6.38
C TRP A 77 -5.41 6.68 -7.75
N ALA A 78 -4.40 6.68 -8.62
CA ALA A 78 -4.43 5.95 -9.89
C ALA A 78 -4.55 4.44 -9.65
N GLY A 79 -3.82 3.89 -8.67
CA GLY A 79 -3.92 2.49 -8.24
C GLY A 79 -5.30 2.14 -7.72
N PHE A 80 -5.91 2.99 -6.88
CA PHE A 80 -7.28 2.78 -6.40
C PHE A 80 -8.33 2.88 -7.49
N ALA A 81 -8.21 3.84 -8.41
CA ALA A 81 -9.10 3.94 -9.56
C ALA A 81 -8.99 2.69 -10.44
N ALA A 82 -7.76 2.20 -10.65
CA ALA A 82 -7.51 0.98 -11.40
C ALA A 82 -8.07 -0.27 -10.69
N LEU A 83 -7.92 -0.39 -9.36
CA LEU A 83 -8.51 -1.46 -8.55
C LEU A 83 -10.04 -1.44 -8.60
N ALA A 84 -10.64 -0.25 -8.45
CA ALA A 84 -12.09 -0.09 -8.54
C ALA A 84 -12.61 -0.47 -9.93
N PHE A 85 -11.93 -0.03 -10.98
CA PHE A 85 -12.26 -0.40 -12.36
C PHE A 85 -12.14 -1.91 -12.59
N ALA A 86 -11.05 -2.53 -12.13
CA ALA A 86 -10.85 -3.97 -12.23
C ALA A 86 -11.92 -4.76 -11.45
N ALA A 87 -12.32 -4.27 -10.27
CA ALA A 87 -13.39 -4.88 -9.47
C ALA A 87 -14.74 -4.77 -10.18
N ILE A 88 -15.09 -3.62 -10.75
CA ILE A 88 -16.31 -3.44 -11.55
C ILE A 88 -16.29 -4.38 -12.76
N MET A 89 -15.17 -4.44 -13.48
CA MET A 89 -15.01 -5.33 -14.64
C MET A 89 -15.21 -6.79 -14.24
N ALA A 90 -14.60 -7.24 -13.14
CA ALA A 90 -14.77 -8.60 -12.63
C ALA A 90 -16.24 -8.92 -12.29
N GLN A 91 -16.93 -8.02 -11.60
CA GLN A 91 -18.34 -8.20 -11.25
C GLN A 91 -19.25 -8.23 -12.48
N LEU A 92 -18.98 -7.38 -13.48
CA LEU A 92 -19.71 -7.39 -14.74
C LEU A 92 -19.53 -8.70 -15.50
N VAL A 93 -18.30 -9.23 -15.57
CA VAL A 93 -18.03 -10.51 -16.24
C VAL A 93 -18.69 -11.67 -15.51
N ILE A 94 -18.65 -11.69 -14.17
CA ILE A 94 -19.33 -12.71 -13.36
C ILE A 94 -20.85 -12.65 -13.54
N ALA A 95 -21.45 -11.46 -13.68
CA ALA A 95 -22.89 -11.31 -13.83
C ALA A 95 -23.43 -11.71 -15.22
N LEU A 96 -22.56 -11.91 -16.22
CA LEU A 96 -22.98 -12.33 -17.55
C LEU A 96 -23.48 -13.78 -17.55
N PRO A 97 -24.48 -14.11 -18.38
CA PRO A 97 -24.98 -15.47 -18.47
C PRO A 97 -23.89 -16.41 -18.99
N VAL A 98 -23.73 -17.54 -18.29
CA VAL A 98 -22.74 -18.56 -18.64
C VAL A 98 -23.16 -19.26 -19.93
N ALA A 99 -22.23 -19.39 -20.88
CA ALA A 99 -22.47 -20.17 -22.09
C ALA A 99 -22.70 -21.66 -21.76
N PRO A 100 -23.55 -22.38 -22.52
CA PRO A 100 -23.82 -23.78 -22.27
C PRO A 100 -22.56 -24.64 -22.42
N GLY A 101 -22.31 -25.50 -21.42
CA GLY A 101 -21.19 -26.44 -21.40
C GLY A 101 -20.60 -26.63 -20.00
N SER A 102 -20.23 -27.87 -19.65
CA SER A 102 -19.65 -28.20 -18.34
C SER A 102 -18.35 -27.45 -18.05
N TYR A 103 -17.55 -27.17 -19.09
CA TYR A 103 -16.34 -26.37 -18.97
C TYR A 103 -16.63 -24.93 -18.52
N MET A 104 -17.61 -24.27 -19.14
CA MET A 104 -17.96 -22.87 -18.83
C MET A 104 -18.63 -22.74 -17.46
N ALA A 105 -19.43 -23.72 -17.04
CA ALA A 105 -19.99 -23.77 -15.70
C ALA A 105 -18.91 -23.88 -14.60
N ASN A 106 -17.92 -24.75 -14.78
CA ASN A 106 -16.80 -24.85 -13.85
C ASN A 106 -15.92 -23.59 -13.85
N TYR A 107 -15.73 -22.97 -15.03
CA TYR A 107 -14.97 -21.74 -15.15
C TYR A 107 -15.66 -20.57 -14.42
N GLN A 108 -16.98 -20.45 -14.53
CA GLN A 108 -17.77 -19.48 -13.78
C GLN A 108 -17.58 -19.63 -12.28
N GLN A 109 -17.68 -20.85 -11.75
CA GLN A 109 -17.50 -21.12 -10.33
C GLN A 109 -16.09 -20.71 -9.84
N GLY A 110 -15.05 -20.98 -10.64
CA GLY A 110 -13.69 -20.53 -10.37
C GLY A 110 -13.57 -19.01 -10.36
N MET A 111 -14.18 -18.33 -11.35
CA MET A 111 -14.20 -16.88 -11.42
C MET A 111 -14.90 -16.23 -10.23
N GLU A 112 -16.05 -16.77 -9.79
CA GLU A 112 -16.76 -16.31 -8.60
C GLU A 112 -15.93 -16.48 -7.33
N THR A 113 -15.23 -17.62 -7.21
CA THR A 113 -14.37 -17.90 -6.05
C THR A 113 -13.19 -16.93 -5.96
N VAL A 114 -12.55 -16.61 -7.10
CA VAL A 114 -11.34 -15.78 -7.13
C VAL A 114 -11.67 -14.29 -7.16
N PHE A 115 -12.59 -13.87 -8.02
CA PHE A 115 -12.86 -12.44 -8.28
C PHE A 115 -14.19 -11.95 -7.69
N GLY A 116 -15.02 -12.83 -7.12
CA GLY A 116 -16.25 -12.44 -6.45
C GLY A 116 -16.02 -11.50 -5.26
N ASN A 117 -14.86 -11.60 -4.61
CA ASN A 117 -14.48 -10.74 -3.48
C ASN A 117 -13.75 -9.45 -3.88
N SER A 118 -13.45 -9.22 -5.17
CA SER A 118 -12.63 -8.08 -5.62
C SER A 118 -13.20 -6.71 -5.22
N TRP A 119 -14.53 -6.58 -5.14
CA TRP A 119 -15.18 -5.34 -4.70
C TRP A 119 -14.94 -5.04 -3.21
N ARG A 120 -14.90 -6.07 -2.35
CA ARG A 120 -14.57 -5.90 -0.93
C ARG A 120 -13.11 -5.49 -0.77
N VAL A 121 -12.21 -6.11 -1.52
CA VAL A 121 -10.78 -5.75 -1.52
C VAL A 121 -10.59 -4.29 -1.89
N ALA A 122 -11.25 -3.81 -2.96
CA ALA A 122 -11.16 -2.41 -3.37
C ALA A 122 -11.67 -1.44 -2.28
N LEU A 123 -12.85 -1.72 -1.69
CA LEU A 123 -13.41 -0.89 -0.61
C LEU A 123 -12.56 -0.92 0.66
N ALA A 124 -12.02 -2.09 1.01
CA ALA A 124 -11.13 -2.27 2.13
C ALA A 124 -9.85 -1.45 1.94
N SER A 125 -9.21 -1.51 0.76
CA SER A 125 -8.01 -0.71 0.45
C SER A 125 -8.25 0.78 0.60
N MET A 126 -9.38 1.29 0.08
CA MET A 126 -9.70 2.72 0.17
C MET A 126 -9.92 3.16 1.62
N THR A 127 -10.69 2.36 2.38
CA THR A 127 -11.05 2.66 3.78
C THR A 127 -9.83 2.57 4.69
N ALA A 128 -9.06 1.49 4.56
CA ALA A 128 -7.81 1.27 5.27
C ALA A 128 -6.84 2.42 5.04
N PHE A 129 -6.62 2.79 3.77
CA PHE A 129 -5.69 3.86 3.43
C PHE A 129 -6.11 5.21 4.01
N TRP A 130 -7.40 5.55 3.99
CA TRP A 130 -7.88 6.79 4.60
C TRP A 130 -7.70 6.80 6.12
N CYS A 131 -8.05 5.72 6.80
CA CYS A 131 -7.88 5.60 8.24
C CYS A 131 -6.39 5.59 8.64
N GLY A 132 -5.57 4.80 7.96
CA GLY A 132 -4.14 4.68 8.18
C GLY A 132 -3.39 5.99 7.92
N SER A 133 -3.68 6.67 6.81
CA SER A 133 -3.09 7.98 6.49
C SER A 133 -3.49 9.07 7.49
N PHE A 134 -4.74 9.04 7.99
CA PHE A 134 -5.19 9.96 9.04
C PHE A 134 -4.45 9.71 10.36
N VAL A 135 -4.34 8.45 10.79
CA VAL A 135 -3.64 8.08 12.01
C VAL A 135 -2.15 8.40 11.92
N ASN A 136 -1.50 8.11 10.78
CA ASN A 136 -0.10 8.47 10.54
C ASN A 136 0.10 9.99 10.71
N SER A 137 -0.68 10.80 9.99
CA SER A 137 -0.58 12.27 10.04
C SER A 137 -0.84 12.83 11.43
N TYR A 138 -1.86 12.31 12.13
CA TYR A 138 -2.20 12.70 13.49
C TYR A 138 -1.07 12.37 14.48
N THR A 139 -0.54 11.15 14.44
CA THR A 139 0.56 10.70 15.32
C THR A 139 1.81 11.54 15.06
N LEU A 140 2.15 11.81 13.79
CA LEU A 140 3.30 12.65 13.43
C LEU A 140 3.19 14.07 13.98
N ALA A 141 2.00 14.68 13.89
CA ALA A 141 1.72 16.01 14.42
C ALA A 141 1.80 16.03 15.96
N LYS A 142 1.16 15.07 16.63
CA LYS A 142 1.14 14.96 18.09
C LYS A 142 2.54 14.71 18.67
N MET A 143 3.31 13.81 18.05
CA MET A 143 4.68 13.53 18.46
C MET A 143 5.62 14.72 18.18
N LYS A 144 5.37 15.55 17.17
CA LYS A 144 6.12 16.80 16.95
C LYS A 144 5.97 17.76 18.12
N VAL A 145 4.76 17.93 18.63
CA VAL A 145 4.47 18.78 19.80
C VAL A 145 5.10 18.19 21.07
N LEU A 146 4.93 16.87 21.30
CA LEU A 146 5.47 16.18 22.47
C LEU A 146 7.00 16.19 22.54
N THR A 147 7.68 16.05 21.40
CA THR A 147 9.15 15.96 21.34
C THR A 147 9.84 17.31 21.13
N GLN A 148 9.08 18.41 21.05
CA GLN A 148 9.58 19.74 20.69
C GLN A 148 10.49 19.75 19.44
N GLY A 149 10.24 18.82 18.51
CA GLY A 149 11.04 18.67 17.29
C GLY A 149 12.40 17.98 17.46
N ARG A 150 12.81 17.51 18.64
CA ARG A 150 14.15 16.94 18.89
C ARG A 150 14.39 15.55 18.30
N TYR A 151 13.37 14.69 18.25
CA TYR A 151 13.53 13.29 17.84
C TYR A 151 12.74 12.97 16.57
N LEU A 152 13.34 13.29 15.42
CA LEU A 152 12.72 13.08 14.11
C LEU A 152 12.48 11.57 13.81
N TRP A 153 13.42 10.69 14.16
CA TRP A 153 13.32 9.24 13.97
C TRP A 153 12.13 8.62 14.71
N MET A 154 11.91 9.07 15.95
CA MET A 154 10.84 8.54 16.80
C MET A 154 9.47 8.95 16.26
N ARG A 155 9.41 10.13 15.61
CA ARG A 155 8.21 10.63 14.95
C ARG A 155 7.91 9.88 13.66
N THR A 156 8.89 9.65 12.81
CA THR A 156 8.69 8.96 11.53
C THR A 156 8.37 7.49 11.75
N ILE A 157 9.17 6.77 12.55
CA ILE A 157 8.91 5.35 12.83
C ILE A 157 7.60 5.20 13.63
N GLY A 158 7.37 6.05 14.64
CA GLY A 158 6.16 5.98 15.45
C GLY A 158 4.89 6.28 14.66
N SER A 159 4.93 7.26 13.75
CA SER A 159 3.78 7.60 12.93
C SER A 159 3.51 6.52 11.87
N THR A 160 4.55 6.05 11.18
CA THR A 160 4.44 4.93 10.22
C THR A 160 3.91 3.68 10.91
N ALA A 161 4.46 3.28 12.05
CA ALA A 161 4.01 2.11 12.79
C ALA A 161 2.55 2.25 13.25
N SER A 162 2.11 3.43 13.70
CA SER A 162 0.71 3.63 14.11
C SER A 162 -0.26 3.64 12.92
N GLY A 163 0.13 4.28 11.81
CA GLY A 163 -0.69 4.36 10.60
C GLY A 163 -0.83 3.00 9.94
N GLU A 164 0.26 2.26 9.86
CA GLU A 164 0.30 0.95 9.25
C GLU A 164 -0.46 -0.10 10.05
N LEU A 165 -0.41 -0.02 11.38
CA LEU A 165 -1.18 -0.91 12.23
C LEU A 165 -2.69 -0.77 11.94
N VAL A 166 -3.15 0.47 11.74
CA VAL A 166 -4.55 0.75 11.42
C VAL A 166 -4.87 0.39 9.97
N ASP A 167 -3.99 0.69 9.02
CA ASP A 167 -4.15 0.33 7.60
C ASP A 167 -4.24 -1.19 7.42
N SER A 168 -3.21 -1.92 7.85
CA SER A 168 -3.14 -3.38 7.73
C SER A 168 -4.30 -4.07 8.45
N SER A 169 -4.62 -3.66 9.68
CA SER A 169 -5.73 -4.30 10.43
C SER A 169 -7.08 -4.08 9.78
N LEU A 170 -7.39 -2.85 9.35
CA LEU A 170 -8.66 -2.55 8.68
C LEU A 170 -8.75 -3.20 7.31
N PHE A 171 -7.66 -3.21 6.53
CA PHE A 171 -7.65 -3.84 5.22
C PHE A 171 -7.98 -5.32 5.32
N TYR A 172 -7.24 -6.06 6.15
CA TYR A 172 -7.42 -7.50 6.27
C TYR A 172 -8.75 -7.89 6.89
N MET A 173 -9.22 -7.15 7.90
CA MET A 173 -10.56 -7.36 8.46
C MET A 173 -11.64 -7.07 7.42
N LEU A 174 -11.64 -5.92 6.76
CA LEU A 174 -12.71 -5.58 5.81
C LEU A 174 -12.70 -6.46 4.55
N ALA A 175 -11.51 -6.85 4.07
CA ALA A 175 -11.38 -7.65 2.85
C ALA A 175 -11.72 -9.14 3.04
N PHE A 176 -11.38 -9.72 4.20
CA PHE A 176 -11.43 -11.19 4.40
C PHE A 176 -12.30 -11.66 5.55
N TYR A 177 -12.92 -10.76 6.33
CA TYR A 177 -13.82 -11.15 7.40
C TYR A 177 -15.00 -11.99 6.87
N GLY A 178 -15.16 -13.18 7.47
CA GLY A 178 -16.19 -14.16 7.07
C GLY A 178 -15.85 -15.02 5.85
N LEU A 179 -14.69 -14.80 5.20
CA LEU A 179 -14.19 -15.65 4.11
C LEU A 179 -13.07 -16.56 4.58
N TRP A 180 -12.12 -16.01 5.34
CA TRP A 180 -10.99 -16.75 5.89
C TRP A 180 -11.15 -16.95 7.40
N PRO A 181 -10.55 -18.02 7.96
CA PRO A 181 -10.44 -18.18 9.40
C PRO A 181 -9.80 -16.95 10.05
N LEU A 182 -10.37 -16.46 11.16
CA LEU A 182 -9.91 -15.22 11.81
C LEU A 182 -8.42 -15.29 12.21
N ASN A 183 -7.95 -16.47 12.60
CA ASN A 183 -6.55 -16.74 12.90
C ASN A 183 -5.63 -16.50 11.70
N GLU A 184 -6.04 -16.87 10.49
CA GLU A 184 -5.26 -16.63 9.26
C GLU A 184 -5.26 -15.14 8.90
N VAL A 185 -6.42 -14.48 9.00
CA VAL A 185 -6.53 -13.04 8.76
C VAL A 185 -5.61 -12.26 9.71
N LEU A 186 -5.61 -12.61 10.99
CA LEU A 186 -4.73 -11.99 11.99
C LEU A 186 -3.26 -12.31 11.73
N ALA A 187 -2.92 -13.56 11.39
CA ALA A 187 -1.55 -13.95 11.09
C ALA A 187 -0.98 -13.17 9.89
N VAL A 188 -1.77 -13.00 8.82
CA VAL A 188 -1.34 -12.23 7.64
C VAL A 188 -1.24 -10.74 7.97
N ALA A 189 -2.20 -10.16 8.71
CA ALA A 189 -2.16 -8.76 9.11
C ALA A 189 -0.93 -8.46 9.99
N ILE A 190 -0.62 -9.33 10.96
CA ILE A 190 0.56 -9.19 11.82
C ILE A 190 1.84 -9.36 10.99
N SER A 191 1.90 -10.36 10.11
CA SER A 191 3.08 -10.60 9.26
C SER A 191 3.37 -9.40 8.34
N GLN A 192 2.33 -8.84 7.72
CA GLN A 192 2.41 -7.60 6.93
C GLN A 192 2.91 -6.44 7.77
N TYR A 193 2.28 -6.20 8.91
CA TYR A 193 2.67 -5.14 9.83
C TYR A 193 4.13 -5.24 10.26
N VAL A 194 4.58 -6.44 10.65
CA VAL A 194 5.96 -6.69 11.09
C VAL A 194 6.93 -6.52 9.93
N LEU A 195 6.66 -7.10 8.76
CA LEU A 195 7.54 -6.96 7.59
C LEU A 195 7.70 -5.50 7.17
N LYS A 196 6.59 -4.75 7.11
CA LYS A 196 6.60 -3.36 6.69
C LYS A 196 7.26 -2.45 7.73
N THR A 197 6.99 -2.68 9.01
CA THR A 197 7.67 -1.96 10.10
C THR A 197 9.16 -2.31 10.15
N ALA A 198 9.53 -3.57 9.93
CA ALA A 198 10.93 -3.98 9.87
C ALA A 198 11.65 -3.36 8.68
N TRP A 199 11.01 -3.29 7.51
CA TRP A 199 11.52 -2.57 6.34
C TRP A 199 11.75 -1.10 6.67
N GLU A 200 10.76 -0.42 7.25
CA GLU A 200 10.86 0.99 7.66
C GLU A 200 12.03 1.19 8.63
N VAL A 201 12.19 0.31 9.63
CA VAL A 201 13.29 0.36 10.62
C VAL A 201 14.66 0.13 9.98
N LEU A 202 14.75 -0.76 8.98
CA LEU A 202 15.99 -0.99 8.21
C LEU A 202 16.29 0.15 7.24
N ALA A 203 15.25 0.74 6.65
CA ALA A 203 15.36 1.87 5.76
C ALA A 203 15.72 3.15 6.52
N THR A 204 15.25 3.35 7.75
CA THR A 204 15.49 4.58 8.52
C THR A 204 16.97 4.98 8.64
N PRO A 205 17.93 4.09 9.00
CA PRO A 205 19.34 4.47 9.03
C PRO A 205 19.90 4.81 7.64
N LEU A 206 19.40 4.18 6.58
CA LEU A 206 19.72 4.53 5.19
C LEU A 206 19.16 5.91 4.83
N THR A 207 17.91 6.19 5.19
CA THR A 207 17.27 7.51 5.02
C THR A 207 18.06 8.58 5.76
N TYR A 208 18.50 8.32 6.99
CA TYR A 208 19.36 9.23 7.75
C TYR A 208 20.72 9.46 7.07
N ALA A 209 21.33 8.41 6.51
CA ALA A 209 22.60 8.51 5.79
C ALA A 209 22.46 9.30 4.48
N VAL A 210 21.40 9.06 3.71
CA VAL A 210 21.11 9.74 2.44
C VAL A 210 20.73 11.19 2.69
N VAL A 211 19.85 11.48 3.66
CA VAL A 211 19.48 12.85 4.05
C VAL A 211 20.68 13.60 4.61
N GLY A 212 21.52 12.96 5.44
CA GLY A 212 22.74 13.56 5.97
C GLY A 212 23.78 13.85 4.87
N PHE A 213 23.89 12.98 3.87
CA PHE A 213 24.76 13.15 2.72
C PHE A 213 24.27 14.26 1.78
N LEU A 214 22.96 14.31 1.46
CA LEU A 214 22.37 15.37 0.64
C LEU A 214 22.42 16.74 1.32
N LYS A 215 22.10 16.83 2.63
CA LYS A 215 22.19 18.08 3.38
C LYS A 215 23.61 18.64 3.43
N ARG A 216 24.63 17.77 3.51
CA ARG A 216 26.04 18.17 3.45
C ARG A 216 26.48 18.60 2.05
N LYS A 217 25.87 18.07 0.99
CA LYS A 217 26.26 18.34 -0.40
C LYS A 217 25.55 19.55 -1.01
N GLU A 218 24.29 19.82 -0.61
CA GLU A 218 23.49 20.90 -1.19
C GLU A 218 23.46 22.19 -0.36
N ASN A 219 23.91 22.16 0.90
CA ASN A 219 23.96 23.34 1.77
C ASN A 219 22.61 24.09 1.84
N GLN A 220 21.51 23.36 1.69
CA GLN A 220 20.14 23.87 1.77
C GLN A 220 19.28 22.92 2.60
N ASP A 221 18.64 23.50 3.60
CA ASP A 221 17.68 22.84 4.47
C ASP A 221 16.28 23.20 3.94
N HIS A 222 15.78 22.45 2.95
CA HIS A 222 14.39 22.62 2.52
C HIS A 222 13.48 21.90 3.51
N PHE A 223 12.84 22.67 4.37
CA PHE A 223 11.77 22.18 5.22
C PHE A 223 10.45 22.28 4.46
N ASP A 224 9.70 21.17 4.37
CA ASP A 224 8.29 21.15 3.95
C ASP A 224 7.40 21.75 5.05
N ILE A 225 7.55 23.05 5.29
CA ILE A 225 6.81 23.79 6.35
C ILE A 225 5.36 24.04 5.92
N HIS A 226 5.05 23.94 4.63
CA HIS A 226 3.74 24.28 4.06
C HIS A 226 3.10 23.17 3.20
N THR A 227 3.51 21.92 3.39
CA THR A 227 2.88 20.80 2.68
C THR A 227 1.64 20.35 3.43
N ASP A 228 0.50 20.48 2.76
CA ASP A 228 -0.80 20.11 3.30
C ASP A 228 -0.94 18.58 3.26
N PHE A 229 -0.74 17.93 4.41
CA PHE A 229 -0.75 16.47 4.52
C PHE A 229 -2.14 15.84 4.26
N THR A 230 -3.19 16.66 4.04
CA THR A 230 -4.57 16.21 3.84
C THR A 230 -4.72 15.25 2.65
N PRO A 231 -5.22 14.00 2.82
CA PRO A 231 -5.37 12.98 1.75
C PRO A 231 -6.19 13.41 0.52
N PHE A 232 -6.88 14.53 0.61
CA PHE A 232 -7.89 14.98 -0.35
C PHE A 232 -7.42 16.09 -1.32
N LYS A 233 -6.24 16.69 -1.11
CA LYS A 233 -5.70 17.69 -2.05
C LYS A 233 -4.83 17.02 -3.12
N LEU A 234 -5.25 17.18 -4.37
CA LEU A 234 -4.59 16.69 -5.60
C LEU A 234 -3.81 17.79 -6.36
N LYS A 235 -3.78 19.01 -5.82
CA LYS A 235 -3.06 20.14 -6.43
C LYS A 235 -1.55 19.97 -6.20
N VAL A 236 -0.85 19.83 -7.33
CA VAL A 236 0.59 20.05 -7.48
C VAL A 236 0.78 21.53 -7.79
#